data_AF-A0A6A7AU11-F1
#
_entry.id   AF-A0A6A7AU11-F1
#
_cell.length_a   1.000
_cell.length_b   1.000
_cell.length_c   1.000
_cell.angle_alpha   90.00
_cell.angle_beta   90.00
_cell.angle_gamma   90.00
#
_symmetry.space_group_name_H-M   'P 1'
#
loop_
_entity.id
_entity.type
_entity.pdbx_description
1 polymer ?
#
loop_
_entity_poly.entity_id
_entity_poly.type
_entity_poly.pdbx_seq_one_letter_code
_entity_poly.pdbx_strand_id
1 'polypeptide(L)'
;MNQAEDVEVTLGRNRRYKFHSGTLARNSTLFADMLTEQNAAKLSIRARNAGVKVRWLIELTRLPDGQYPAGCLALVELTQNGDRTDGRNGLIVNENGRIPKHDKAIAAYESVFYAFYNNEITIDDSEMSTALQDCYQLLQISDYLGCTRLISKPIEVALMKHGQDLFRSIQGKPHAWIDMACRIKSELIFRECMIHLVGNWKILQLDRAVKDRLHDNPGLRAIIEKYHRNLQTQCRKLELAVTTHYPGKLAHPVDDLPIKREAYAKDILVWMALSWYRHWVGQRLITEQGRLAKDSGYALYKNLGTAGEAYMDKSVINQFHTKFPMTKKALNVVENHVWEVKECIKDIVNAHGILKVKCQLDVHRFPVAYMTCTDFQREDLPWLKKVAGTVAAAKKREFQRGGNDIAKMNLDRARVGRERSGSGEGEGEGLEEDEEMEGEVEEEDSNEEVGDGSKAKRARLA
;
A
#
# COMPACT_ATOMS: atom_id res chain seq x y z
N MET A 1 -16.78 28.23 -18.02
CA MET A 1 -16.79 27.07 -18.93
C MET A 1 -18.01 27.26 -19.83
N ASN A 2 -17.82 27.55 -21.12
CA ASN A 2 -18.94 27.91 -22.02
C ASN A 2 -19.18 26.82 -23.08
N GLN A 3 -18.90 25.57 -22.73
CA GLN A 3 -19.22 24.43 -23.58
C GLN A 3 -20.68 24.05 -23.32
N ALA A 4 -21.43 23.74 -24.37
CA ALA A 4 -22.80 23.27 -24.22
C ALA A 4 -22.84 21.85 -23.66
N GLU A 5 -23.87 21.53 -22.89
CA GLU A 5 -24.25 20.15 -22.60
C GLU A 5 -24.68 19.46 -23.90
N ASP A 6 -23.80 18.61 -24.40
CA ASP A 6 -23.86 17.97 -25.72
C ASP A 6 -24.07 16.45 -25.62
N VAL A 7 -24.11 15.89 -24.42
CA VAL A 7 -24.44 14.48 -24.14
C VAL A 7 -25.69 14.40 -23.27
N GLU A 8 -26.64 13.55 -23.63
CA GLU A 8 -27.74 13.12 -22.75
C GLU A 8 -27.51 11.66 -22.33
N VAL A 9 -27.65 11.35 -21.05
CA VAL A 9 -27.54 9.99 -20.50
C VAL A 9 -28.86 9.61 -19.83
N THR A 10 -29.49 8.54 -20.31
CA THR A 10 -30.76 8.02 -19.81
C THR A 10 -30.51 6.73 -19.02
N LEU A 11 -30.73 6.76 -17.69
CA LEU A 11 -30.60 5.59 -16.82
C LEU A 11 -31.96 4.90 -16.55
N GLY A 12 -33.05 5.55 -16.94
CA GLY A 12 -34.42 5.04 -16.87
C GLY A 12 -35.38 6.10 -17.44
N ARG A 13 -36.65 5.75 -17.64
CA ARG A 13 -37.66 6.61 -18.29
C ARG A 13 -37.67 8.06 -17.77
N ASN A 14 -37.65 8.22 -16.43
CA ASN A 14 -37.71 9.52 -15.74
C ASN A 14 -36.33 10.05 -15.30
N ARG A 15 -35.24 9.30 -15.51
CA ARG A 15 -33.88 9.61 -15.06
C ARG A 15 -32.98 9.93 -16.26
N ARG A 16 -33.04 11.19 -16.71
CA ARG A 16 -32.28 11.74 -17.84
C ARG A 16 -31.38 12.86 -17.38
N TYR A 17 -30.09 12.76 -17.69
CA TYR A 17 -29.05 13.69 -17.25
C TYR A 17 -28.34 14.29 -18.45
N LYS A 18 -28.00 15.58 -18.36
CA LYS A 18 -27.26 16.29 -19.40
C LYS A 18 -25.85 16.58 -18.93
N PHE A 19 -24.90 16.35 -19.81
CA PHE A 19 -23.47 16.36 -19.50
C PHE A 19 -22.65 16.89 -20.68
N HIS A 20 -21.38 17.18 -20.41
CA HIS A 20 -20.39 17.67 -21.36
C HIS A 20 -19.50 16.51 -21.81
N SER A 21 -19.44 16.29 -23.12
CA SER A 21 -18.67 15.23 -23.79
C SER A 21 -17.23 15.17 -23.33
N GLY A 22 -16.54 16.33 -23.34
CA GLY A 22 -15.15 16.46 -22.90
C GLY A 22 -14.92 16.12 -21.42
N THR A 23 -15.89 16.35 -20.54
CA THR A 23 -15.78 15.98 -19.11
C THR A 23 -15.97 14.48 -18.91
N LEU A 24 -16.92 13.87 -19.63
CA LEU A 24 -17.14 12.42 -19.58
C LEU A 24 -15.94 11.64 -20.15
N ALA A 25 -15.52 11.98 -21.37
CA ALA A 25 -14.41 11.33 -22.07
C ALA A 25 -13.06 11.48 -21.35
N ARG A 26 -12.82 12.60 -20.65
CA ARG A 26 -11.58 12.79 -19.87
C ARG A 26 -11.50 11.88 -18.64
N ASN A 27 -12.63 11.51 -18.05
CA ASN A 27 -12.69 10.80 -16.77
C ASN A 27 -13.07 9.31 -16.89
N SER A 28 -13.58 8.86 -18.04
CA SER A 28 -14.05 7.50 -18.30
C SER A 28 -13.51 7.01 -19.65
N THR A 29 -12.83 5.86 -19.66
CA THR A 29 -12.31 5.29 -20.92
C THR A 29 -13.46 4.81 -21.82
N LEU A 30 -14.53 4.27 -21.22
CA LEU A 30 -15.72 3.87 -21.96
C LEU A 30 -16.35 5.06 -22.70
N PHE A 31 -16.43 6.22 -22.04
CA PHE A 31 -16.95 7.44 -22.67
C PHE A 31 -15.97 8.07 -23.66
N ALA A 32 -14.66 7.90 -23.48
CA ALA A 32 -13.67 8.31 -24.50
C ALA A 32 -13.87 7.54 -25.82
N ASP A 33 -14.15 6.24 -25.73
CA ASP A 33 -14.38 5.38 -26.91
C ASP A 33 -15.76 5.63 -27.54
N MET A 34 -16.80 5.90 -26.73
CA MET A 34 -18.15 6.18 -27.23
C MET A 34 -18.30 7.58 -27.85
N LEU A 35 -17.77 8.62 -27.20
CA LEU A 35 -18.03 10.03 -27.52
C LEU A 35 -17.06 10.59 -28.58
N THR A 36 -16.93 9.87 -29.68
CA THR A 36 -16.13 10.31 -30.83
C THR A 36 -16.96 11.13 -31.82
N GLU A 37 -16.30 11.97 -32.61
CA GLU A 37 -16.93 12.74 -33.71
C GLU A 37 -17.55 11.85 -34.80
N GLN A 38 -17.11 10.59 -34.94
CA GLN A 38 -17.70 9.62 -35.87
C GLN A 38 -19.10 9.20 -35.41
N ASN A 39 -19.29 9.04 -34.09
CA ASN A 39 -20.55 8.66 -33.46
C ASN A 39 -21.48 9.85 -33.18
N ALA A 40 -21.06 11.08 -33.54
CA ALA A 40 -21.78 12.30 -33.20
C ALA A 40 -22.93 12.59 -34.19
N ALA A 41 -24.10 12.95 -33.66
CA ALA A 41 -25.24 13.35 -34.47
C ALA A 41 -24.91 14.60 -35.31
N LYS A 42 -25.16 14.51 -36.62
CA LYS A 42 -25.00 15.62 -37.56
C LYS A 42 -26.23 16.52 -37.54
N LEU A 43 -26.36 17.31 -36.48
CA LEU A 43 -27.49 18.22 -36.27
C LEU A 43 -27.65 19.22 -37.42
N SER A 44 -28.86 19.32 -37.95
CA SER A 44 -29.25 20.27 -39.00
C SER A 44 -29.18 21.72 -38.50
N ILE A 45 -29.09 22.68 -39.42
CA ILE A 45 -29.11 24.12 -39.09
C ILE A 45 -30.42 24.48 -38.35
N ARG A 46 -31.55 23.86 -38.75
CA ARG A 46 -32.85 24.05 -38.08
C ARG A 46 -32.84 23.57 -36.64
N ALA A 47 -32.23 22.40 -36.36
CA ALA A 47 -32.12 21.86 -35.01
C ALA A 47 -31.24 22.73 -34.10
N ARG A 48 -30.10 23.22 -34.62
CA ARG A 48 -29.21 24.13 -33.89
C ARG A 48 -29.91 25.46 -33.57
N ASN A 49 -30.65 26.03 -34.54
CA ASN A 49 -31.43 27.25 -34.34
C ASN A 49 -32.59 27.05 -33.35
N ALA A 50 -33.13 25.83 -33.22
CA ALA A 50 -34.10 25.45 -32.18
C ALA A 50 -33.45 25.19 -30.80
N GLY A 51 -32.13 25.41 -30.65
CA GLY A 51 -31.41 25.23 -29.39
C GLY A 51 -31.04 23.78 -29.05
N VAL A 52 -31.21 22.84 -29.97
CA VAL A 52 -30.79 21.44 -29.78
C VAL A 52 -29.27 21.37 -29.76
N LYS A 53 -28.73 20.99 -28.60
CA LYS A 53 -27.27 20.89 -28.32
C LYS A 53 -26.78 19.45 -28.20
N VAL A 54 -27.66 18.50 -27.91
CA VAL A 54 -27.33 17.08 -27.71
C VAL A 54 -26.88 16.47 -29.04
N ARG A 55 -25.64 15.97 -29.06
CA ARG A 55 -25.00 15.27 -30.19
C ARG A 55 -24.83 13.78 -29.94
N TRP A 56 -24.82 13.35 -28.68
CA TRP A 56 -24.76 11.95 -28.29
C TRP A 56 -25.84 11.65 -27.25
N LEU A 57 -26.59 10.56 -27.47
CA LEU A 57 -27.50 10.01 -26.46
C LEU A 57 -26.98 8.65 -26.04
N ILE A 58 -26.84 8.43 -24.74
CA ILE A 58 -26.43 7.14 -24.16
C ILE A 58 -27.57 6.63 -23.28
N GLU A 59 -27.86 5.33 -23.34
CA GLU A 59 -28.91 4.69 -22.55
C GLU A 59 -28.40 3.45 -21.82
N LEU A 60 -28.85 3.27 -20.57
CA LEU A 60 -28.74 2.01 -19.85
C LEU A 60 -29.72 0.97 -20.45
N THR A 61 -29.26 0.24 -21.46
CA THR A 61 -30.05 -0.77 -22.19
C THR A 61 -30.31 -2.05 -21.39
N ARG A 62 -29.43 -2.39 -20.45
CA ARG A 62 -29.55 -3.55 -19.56
C ARG A 62 -29.24 -3.14 -18.14
N LEU A 63 -30.12 -3.50 -17.20
CA LEU A 63 -29.89 -3.30 -15.77
C LEU A 63 -28.77 -4.21 -15.25
N PRO A 64 -28.11 -3.82 -14.13
CA PRO A 64 -27.20 -4.69 -13.39
C PRO A 64 -27.78 -6.07 -13.08
N ASP A 65 -27.07 -7.12 -13.47
CA ASP A 65 -27.38 -8.51 -13.16
C ASP A 65 -26.11 -9.34 -12.93
N GLY A 66 -26.25 -10.65 -12.69
CA GLY A 66 -25.11 -11.53 -12.41
C GLY A 66 -24.13 -11.74 -13.57
N GLN A 67 -24.54 -11.44 -14.81
CA GLN A 67 -23.69 -11.53 -16.01
C GLN A 67 -23.07 -10.16 -16.34
N TYR A 68 -23.79 -9.06 -16.08
CA TYR A 68 -23.35 -7.68 -16.29
C TYR A 68 -23.52 -6.90 -14.98
N PRO A 69 -22.54 -6.92 -14.06
CA PRO A 69 -22.69 -6.33 -12.72
C PRO A 69 -22.87 -4.81 -12.69
N ALA A 70 -22.50 -4.11 -13.77
CA ALA A 70 -22.77 -2.69 -13.99
C ALA A 70 -23.95 -2.44 -14.95
N GLY A 71 -24.58 -3.47 -15.50
CA GLY A 71 -25.49 -3.34 -16.64
C GLY A 71 -24.74 -3.01 -17.95
N CYS A 72 -25.44 -2.43 -18.92
CA CYS A 72 -24.84 -2.02 -20.21
C CYS A 72 -25.35 -0.65 -20.67
N LEU A 73 -24.44 0.32 -20.75
CA LEU A 73 -24.64 1.56 -21.49
C LEU A 73 -24.40 1.33 -22.98
N ALA A 74 -25.27 1.86 -23.83
CA ALA A 74 -25.11 1.86 -25.27
C ALA A 74 -25.42 3.25 -25.85
N LEU A 75 -24.75 3.57 -26.96
CA LEU A 75 -25.03 4.79 -27.71
C LEU A 75 -26.29 4.58 -28.57
N VAL A 76 -27.21 5.54 -28.51
CA VAL A 76 -28.46 5.55 -29.28
C VAL A 76 -28.27 6.45 -30.50
N GLU A 77 -28.65 5.94 -31.67
CA GLU A 77 -28.64 6.74 -32.90
C GLU A 77 -29.64 7.88 -32.86
N LEU A 78 -29.17 9.07 -33.25
CA LEU A 78 -29.97 10.29 -33.32
C LEU A 78 -30.11 10.76 -34.77
N THR A 79 -31.31 11.24 -35.09
CA THR A 79 -31.64 11.91 -36.35
C THR A 79 -30.96 13.29 -36.45
N GLN A 80 -31.01 13.89 -37.64
CA GLN A 80 -30.52 15.27 -37.86
C GLN A 80 -31.29 16.35 -37.07
N ASN A 81 -32.41 15.99 -36.43
CA ASN A 81 -33.19 16.88 -35.57
C ASN A 81 -32.79 16.76 -34.08
N GLY A 82 -32.00 15.73 -33.72
CA GLY A 82 -31.69 15.38 -32.33
C GLY A 82 -32.66 14.38 -31.70
N ASP A 83 -33.71 13.98 -32.42
CA ASP A 83 -34.65 12.93 -31.99
C ASP A 83 -34.05 11.53 -32.20
N ARG A 84 -34.44 10.56 -31.35
CA ARG A 84 -34.03 9.15 -31.46
C ARG A 84 -34.54 8.50 -32.74
N THR A 85 -33.72 7.67 -33.39
CA THR A 85 -34.15 6.89 -34.57
C THR A 85 -35.10 5.74 -34.21
N ASP A 86 -35.00 5.18 -33.01
CA ASP A 86 -35.72 3.97 -32.58
C ASP A 86 -37.14 4.22 -32.05
N GLY A 87 -37.52 5.48 -31.82
CA GLY A 87 -38.81 5.88 -31.22
C GLY A 87 -39.04 5.38 -29.78
N ARG A 88 -38.03 4.81 -29.11
CA ARG A 88 -38.15 4.29 -27.74
C ARG A 88 -37.91 5.38 -26.72
N ASN A 89 -38.45 5.19 -25.51
CA ASN A 89 -38.50 6.25 -24.49
C ASN A 89 -37.77 5.87 -23.19
N GLY A 90 -36.58 5.28 -23.35
CA GLY A 90 -35.76 4.77 -22.25
C GLY A 90 -36.21 3.41 -21.72
N LEU A 91 -35.34 2.76 -20.95
CA LEU A 91 -35.66 1.53 -20.25
C LEU A 91 -36.78 1.74 -19.23
N ILE A 92 -37.81 0.90 -19.31
CA ILE A 92 -38.92 0.89 -18.35
C ILE A 92 -38.48 0.13 -17.10
N VAL A 93 -37.94 0.87 -16.14
CA VAL A 93 -37.72 0.37 -14.77
C VAL A 93 -39.04 0.52 -14.01
N ASN A 94 -39.43 -0.48 -13.22
CA ASN A 94 -40.67 -0.43 -12.44
C ASN A 94 -40.44 0.38 -11.14
N GLU A 95 -40.53 1.70 -11.26
CA GLU A 95 -40.26 2.70 -10.19
C GLU A 95 -41.18 2.53 -8.95
N ASN A 96 -42.27 1.76 -9.05
CA ASN A 96 -43.23 1.50 -7.96
C ASN A 96 -42.77 0.40 -6.97
N GLY A 97 -41.51 0.42 -6.56
CA GLY A 97 -41.06 -0.17 -5.28
C GLY A 97 -40.91 -1.69 -5.16
N ARG A 98 -40.92 -2.47 -6.25
CA ARG A 98 -40.80 -3.95 -6.16
C ARG A 98 -39.39 -4.54 -6.34
N ILE A 99 -38.39 -3.76 -6.78
CA ILE A 99 -36.98 -4.20 -6.83
C ILE A 99 -36.01 -3.07 -6.42
N PRO A 100 -35.82 -2.80 -5.10
CA PRO A 100 -34.95 -1.74 -4.59
C PRO A 100 -33.46 -1.82 -5.00
N LYS A 101 -33.02 -2.98 -5.50
CA LYS A 101 -31.63 -3.21 -5.93
C LYS A 101 -31.21 -2.36 -7.13
N HIS A 102 -32.14 -2.08 -8.04
CA HIS A 102 -31.82 -1.31 -9.25
C HIS A 102 -31.71 0.19 -8.95
N ASP A 103 -32.55 0.73 -8.06
CA ASP A 103 -32.45 2.14 -7.64
C ASP A 103 -31.10 2.46 -6.99
N LYS A 104 -30.56 1.56 -6.15
CA LYS A 104 -29.20 1.70 -5.60
C LYS A 104 -28.12 1.78 -6.68
N ALA A 105 -28.19 0.92 -7.70
CA ALA A 105 -27.20 0.92 -8.78
C ALA A 105 -27.32 2.16 -9.69
N ILE A 106 -28.55 2.66 -9.92
CA ILE A 106 -28.76 3.89 -10.67
C ILE A 106 -28.26 5.11 -9.87
N ALA A 107 -28.52 5.18 -8.56
CA ALA A 107 -27.94 6.20 -7.68
C ALA A 107 -26.41 6.15 -7.65
N ALA A 108 -25.80 4.95 -7.69
CA ALA A 108 -24.35 4.80 -7.80
C ALA A 108 -23.80 5.31 -9.15
N TYR A 109 -24.52 5.11 -10.26
CA TYR A 109 -24.19 5.73 -11.56
C TYR A 109 -24.25 7.26 -11.49
N GLU A 110 -25.33 7.81 -10.93
CA GLU A 110 -25.51 9.25 -10.72
C GLU A 110 -24.33 9.82 -9.91
N SER A 111 -23.99 9.22 -8.77
CA SER A 111 -22.85 9.62 -7.94
C SER A 111 -21.52 9.60 -8.70
N VAL A 112 -21.25 8.58 -9.51
CA VAL A 112 -20.02 8.50 -10.31
C VAL A 112 -20.00 9.56 -11.43
N PHE A 113 -21.13 9.81 -12.10
CA PHE A 113 -21.20 10.86 -13.12
C PHE A 113 -21.02 12.26 -12.54
N TYR A 114 -21.66 12.55 -11.41
CA TYR A 114 -21.49 13.82 -10.71
C TYR A 114 -20.09 13.99 -10.12
N ALA A 115 -19.42 12.90 -9.73
CA ALA A 115 -18.02 12.95 -9.31
C ALA A 115 -17.05 13.37 -10.44
N PHE A 116 -17.41 13.19 -11.72
CA PHE A 116 -16.65 13.78 -12.84
C PHE A 116 -16.68 15.31 -12.88
N TYR A 117 -17.61 15.93 -12.14
CA TYR A 117 -17.76 17.37 -11.94
C TYR A 117 -17.28 17.84 -10.55
N ASN A 118 -16.54 16.98 -9.84
CA ASN A 118 -16.03 17.19 -8.48
C ASN A 118 -17.08 17.17 -7.36
N ASN A 119 -18.27 16.61 -7.57
CA ASN A 119 -19.18 16.33 -6.45
C ASN A 119 -18.62 15.16 -5.61
N GLU A 120 -18.76 15.25 -4.29
CA GLU A 120 -18.28 14.20 -3.39
C GLU A 120 -19.13 12.93 -3.50
N ILE A 121 -18.47 11.76 -3.51
CA ILE A 121 -19.15 10.47 -3.44
C ILE A 121 -19.41 10.16 -1.97
N THR A 122 -20.68 10.26 -1.57
CA THR A 122 -21.14 9.79 -0.26
C THR A 122 -21.43 8.29 -0.31
N ILE A 123 -21.03 7.58 0.75
CA ILE A 123 -21.28 6.16 0.96
C ILE A 123 -21.86 6.04 2.36
N ASP A 124 -22.94 5.28 2.50
CA ASP A 124 -23.58 5.00 3.79
C ASP A 124 -22.59 4.26 4.70
N ASP A 125 -22.31 4.84 5.87
CA ASP A 125 -21.37 4.34 6.88
C ASP A 125 -22.08 3.84 8.15
N SER A 126 -23.42 3.74 8.13
CA SER A 126 -24.23 3.26 9.27
C SER A 126 -23.96 1.80 9.62
N GLU A 127 -23.92 0.92 8.61
CA GLU A 127 -23.60 -0.50 8.74
C GLU A 127 -22.52 -0.92 7.75
N MET A 128 -21.51 -1.65 8.25
CA MET A 128 -20.49 -2.30 7.41
C MET A 128 -21.09 -3.15 6.28
N SER A 129 -22.23 -3.81 6.52
CA SER A 129 -22.87 -4.69 5.54
C SER A 129 -23.42 -3.91 4.34
N THR A 130 -23.98 -2.72 4.60
CA THR A 130 -24.52 -1.78 3.62
C THR A 130 -23.40 -1.03 2.91
N ALA A 131 -22.46 -0.46 3.68
CA ALA A 131 -21.27 0.23 3.18
C ALA A 131 -20.49 -0.65 2.18
N LEU A 132 -20.29 -1.92 2.52
CA LEU A 132 -19.59 -2.88 1.67
C LEU A 132 -20.36 -3.19 0.37
N GLN A 133 -21.70 -3.33 0.43
CA GLN A 133 -22.52 -3.52 -0.77
C GLN A 133 -22.42 -2.31 -1.71
N ASP A 134 -22.52 -1.10 -1.17
CA ASP A 134 -22.47 0.14 -1.93
C ASP A 134 -21.06 0.37 -2.52
N CYS A 135 -20.00 0.04 -1.77
CA CYS A 135 -18.63 0.00 -2.27
C CYS A 135 -18.44 -1.00 -3.43
N TYR A 136 -18.99 -2.21 -3.33
CA TYR A 136 -18.94 -3.18 -4.44
C TYR A 136 -19.71 -2.69 -5.67
N GLN A 137 -20.87 -2.06 -5.50
CA GLN A 137 -21.68 -1.55 -6.61
C GLN A 137 -20.98 -0.38 -7.32
N LEU A 138 -20.41 0.56 -6.57
CA LEU A 138 -19.57 1.65 -7.10
C LEU A 138 -18.35 1.10 -7.84
N LEU A 139 -17.70 0.07 -7.28
CA LEU A 139 -16.53 -0.57 -7.86
C LEU A 139 -16.83 -1.26 -9.19
N GLN A 140 -17.95 -1.98 -9.28
CA GLN A 140 -18.40 -2.60 -10.53
C GLN A 140 -18.72 -1.57 -11.62
N ILE A 141 -19.42 -0.49 -11.26
CA ILE A 141 -19.76 0.60 -12.19
C ILE A 141 -18.49 1.33 -12.65
N SER A 142 -17.56 1.62 -11.74
CA SER A 142 -16.33 2.35 -12.10
C SER A 142 -15.31 1.49 -12.84
N ASP A 143 -15.26 0.18 -12.59
CA ASP A 143 -14.47 -0.75 -13.40
C ASP A 143 -15.04 -0.83 -14.84
N TYR A 144 -16.37 -0.84 -15.00
CA TYR A 144 -17.03 -0.82 -16.30
C TYR A 144 -16.83 0.50 -17.07
N LEU A 145 -16.92 1.65 -16.39
CA LEU A 145 -16.63 2.96 -16.96
C LEU A 145 -15.11 3.23 -17.14
N GLY A 146 -14.25 2.39 -16.57
CA GLY A 146 -12.78 2.59 -16.57
C GLY A 146 -12.30 3.75 -15.70
N CYS A 147 -13.10 4.18 -14.71
CA CYS A 147 -12.83 5.34 -13.85
C CYS A 147 -12.48 4.99 -12.39
N THR A 148 -12.07 3.75 -12.10
CA THR A 148 -11.80 3.21 -10.74
C THR A 148 -10.95 4.12 -9.84
N ARG A 149 -10.04 4.93 -10.40
CA ARG A 149 -9.19 5.87 -9.62
C ARG A 149 -10.00 6.95 -8.88
N LEU A 150 -11.18 7.32 -9.38
CA LEU A 150 -12.05 8.35 -8.80
C LEU A 150 -12.70 7.86 -7.50
N ILE A 151 -13.17 6.62 -7.49
CA ILE A 151 -13.83 5.99 -6.33
C ILE A 151 -12.86 5.43 -5.29
N SER A 152 -11.58 5.22 -5.66
CA SER A 152 -10.56 4.61 -4.80
C SER A 152 -10.53 5.22 -3.40
N LYS A 153 -10.48 6.56 -3.32
CA LYS A 153 -10.34 7.25 -2.04
C LYS A 153 -11.65 7.33 -1.24
N PRO A 154 -12.82 7.67 -1.83
CA PRO A 154 -14.11 7.56 -1.14
C PRO A 154 -14.37 6.18 -0.53
N ILE A 155 -14.12 5.09 -1.27
CA ILE A 155 -14.30 3.72 -0.77
C ILE A 155 -13.34 3.43 0.39
N GLU A 156 -12.06 3.78 0.26
CA GLU A 156 -11.09 3.58 1.35
C GLU A 156 -11.49 4.35 2.61
N VAL A 157 -11.94 5.60 2.48
CA VAL A 157 -12.41 6.41 3.63
C VAL A 157 -13.65 5.79 4.28
N ALA A 158 -14.65 5.40 3.50
CA ALA A 158 -15.88 4.79 4.02
C ALA A 158 -15.59 3.50 4.79
N LEU A 159 -14.80 2.59 4.21
CA LEU A 159 -14.41 1.33 4.86
C LEU A 159 -13.62 1.57 6.16
N MET A 160 -12.69 2.54 6.16
CA MET A 160 -11.85 2.85 7.32
C MET A 160 -12.63 3.44 8.50
N LYS A 161 -13.78 4.09 8.29
CA LYS A 161 -14.64 4.60 9.38
C LYS A 161 -15.11 3.51 10.34
N HIS A 162 -15.29 2.28 9.86
CA HIS A 162 -15.68 1.14 10.70
C HIS A 162 -14.54 0.57 11.57
N GLY A 163 -13.30 1.06 11.41
CA GLY A 163 -12.17 0.73 12.27
C GLY A 163 -11.93 -0.77 12.44
N GLN A 164 -12.06 -1.28 13.68
CA GLN A 164 -11.76 -2.68 13.99
C GLN A 164 -12.70 -3.70 13.34
N ASP A 165 -13.94 -3.33 12.98
CA ASP A 165 -14.84 -4.26 12.28
C ASP A 165 -14.38 -4.51 10.83
N LEU A 166 -13.70 -3.54 10.20
CA LEU A 166 -13.01 -3.75 8.92
C LEU A 166 -11.90 -4.78 9.08
N PHE A 167 -10.99 -4.58 10.03
CA PHE A 167 -9.84 -5.46 10.23
C PHE A 167 -10.27 -6.88 10.66
N ARG A 168 -11.34 -7.01 11.44
CA ARG A 168 -11.96 -8.29 11.78
C ARG A 168 -12.55 -8.99 10.55
N SER A 169 -13.22 -8.24 9.66
CA SER A 169 -13.74 -8.79 8.40
C SER A 169 -12.62 -9.25 7.47
N ILE A 170 -11.52 -8.48 7.39
CA ILE A 170 -10.31 -8.84 6.65
C ILE A 170 -9.67 -10.10 7.25
N GLN A 171 -9.48 -10.16 8.56
CA GLN A 171 -8.92 -11.33 9.26
C GLN A 171 -9.75 -12.60 9.04
N GLY A 172 -11.07 -12.48 8.96
CA GLY A 172 -11.97 -13.61 8.68
C GLY A 172 -11.87 -14.15 7.25
N LYS A 173 -11.70 -13.29 6.24
CA LYS A 173 -11.64 -13.70 4.81
C LYS A 173 -10.64 -12.86 3.99
N PRO A 174 -9.33 -12.91 4.26
CA PRO A 174 -8.37 -11.98 3.64
C PRO A 174 -8.22 -12.21 2.13
N HIS A 175 -8.48 -13.43 1.66
CA HIS A 175 -8.52 -13.80 0.24
C HIS A 175 -9.70 -13.16 -0.53
N ALA A 176 -10.78 -12.75 0.15
CA ALA A 176 -11.91 -12.07 -0.48
C ALA A 176 -11.68 -10.55 -0.55
N TRP A 177 -11.03 -9.98 0.46
CA TRP A 177 -10.72 -8.55 0.54
C TRP A 177 -9.56 -8.12 -0.36
N ILE A 178 -8.60 -9.01 -0.64
CA ILE A 178 -7.39 -8.63 -1.39
C ILE A 178 -7.66 -8.24 -2.85
N ASP A 179 -8.70 -8.78 -3.49
CA ASP A 179 -9.11 -8.38 -4.84
C ASP A 179 -9.62 -6.93 -4.86
N MET A 180 -10.51 -6.57 -3.91
CA MET A 180 -10.96 -5.19 -3.73
C MET A 180 -9.76 -4.26 -3.48
N ALA A 181 -8.85 -4.65 -2.57
CA ALA A 181 -7.66 -3.87 -2.24
C ALA A 181 -6.77 -3.61 -3.47
N CYS A 182 -6.61 -4.60 -4.35
CA CYS A 182 -5.91 -4.47 -5.63
C CYS A 182 -6.59 -3.50 -6.59
N ARG A 183 -7.92 -3.56 -6.74
CA ARG A 183 -8.70 -2.69 -7.65
C ARG A 183 -8.67 -1.23 -7.20
N ILE A 184 -9.00 -0.97 -5.93
CA ILE A 184 -9.01 0.39 -5.37
C ILE A 184 -7.60 0.92 -5.05
N LYS A 185 -6.57 0.04 -5.07
CA LYS A 185 -5.16 0.33 -4.77
C LYS A 185 -4.90 0.86 -3.36
N SER A 186 -5.67 0.38 -2.37
CA SER A 186 -5.47 0.72 -0.96
C SER A 186 -4.24 -0.02 -0.43
N GLU A 187 -3.15 0.70 -0.15
CA GLU A 187 -1.94 0.12 0.44
C GLU A 187 -2.22 -0.46 1.84
N LEU A 188 -3.13 0.14 2.60
CA LEU A 188 -3.46 -0.26 3.98
C LEU A 188 -4.24 -1.58 4.01
N ILE A 189 -5.36 -1.65 3.29
CA ILE A 189 -6.20 -2.86 3.23
C ILE A 189 -5.39 -4.02 2.60
N PHE A 190 -4.59 -3.74 1.58
CA PHE A 190 -3.72 -4.75 0.97
C PHE A 190 -2.68 -5.30 1.95
N ARG A 191 -1.99 -4.44 2.71
CA ARG A 191 -1.03 -4.87 3.75
C ARG A 191 -1.68 -5.73 4.82
N GLU A 192 -2.86 -5.33 5.30
CA GLU A 192 -3.63 -6.12 6.28
C GLU A 192 -3.96 -7.52 5.74
N CYS A 193 -4.51 -7.60 4.52
CA CYS A 193 -4.80 -8.88 3.86
C CYS A 193 -3.54 -9.75 3.74
N MET A 194 -2.42 -9.16 3.31
CA MET A 194 -1.15 -9.86 3.11
C MET A 194 -0.57 -10.42 4.41
N ILE A 195 -0.68 -9.71 5.53
CA ILE A 195 -0.19 -10.19 6.83
C ILE A 195 -0.93 -11.47 7.24
N HIS A 196 -2.26 -11.46 7.17
CA HIS A 196 -3.09 -12.63 7.51
C HIS A 196 -2.90 -13.80 6.51
N LEU A 197 -2.78 -13.51 5.21
CA LEU A 197 -2.51 -14.50 4.17
C LEU A 197 -1.14 -15.17 4.34
N VAL A 198 -0.09 -14.41 4.63
CA VAL A 198 1.28 -14.93 4.80
C VAL A 198 1.42 -15.69 6.11
N GLY A 199 0.87 -15.17 7.21
CA GLY A 199 0.91 -15.81 8.52
C GLY A 199 0.22 -17.16 8.55
N ASN A 200 -0.95 -17.25 7.92
CA ASN A 200 -1.79 -18.45 7.90
C ASN A 200 -1.68 -19.25 6.58
N TRP A 201 -0.65 -19.00 5.76
CA TRP A 201 -0.57 -19.54 4.39
C TRP A 201 -0.67 -21.05 4.33
N LYS A 202 -0.07 -21.77 5.29
CA LYS A 202 -0.10 -23.25 5.32
C LYS A 202 -1.50 -23.85 5.35
N ILE A 203 -2.44 -23.19 6.01
CA ILE A 203 -3.84 -23.62 6.10
C ILE A 203 -4.60 -23.08 4.88
N LEU A 204 -4.46 -21.78 4.60
CA LEU A 204 -5.20 -21.11 3.53
C LEU A 204 -4.86 -21.64 2.12
N GLN A 205 -3.63 -22.08 1.86
CA GLN A 205 -3.24 -22.69 0.58
C GLN A 205 -3.89 -24.05 0.29
N LEU A 206 -4.57 -24.66 1.27
CA LEU A 206 -5.29 -25.92 1.07
C LEU A 206 -6.71 -25.69 0.57
N ASP A 207 -7.32 -24.56 0.95
CA ASP A 207 -8.67 -24.17 0.54
C ASP A 207 -8.74 -23.87 -0.96
N ARG A 208 -9.78 -24.40 -1.63
CA ARG A 208 -10.06 -24.11 -3.04
C ARG A 208 -10.49 -22.66 -3.22
N ALA A 209 -11.34 -22.11 -2.35
CA ALA A 209 -11.85 -20.74 -2.49
C ALA A 209 -10.72 -19.69 -2.45
N VAL A 210 -9.67 -19.95 -1.66
CA VAL A 210 -8.44 -19.14 -1.63
C VAL A 210 -7.68 -19.25 -2.96
N LYS A 211 -7.51 -20.46 -3.50
CA LYS A 211 -6.80 -20.66 -4.78
C LYS A 211 -7.50 -19.96 -5.94
N ASP A 212 -8.82 -20.09 -6.02
CA ASP A 212 -9.63 -19.52 -7.09
C ASP A 212 -9.52 -17.98 -7.06
N ARG A 213 -9.71 -17.35 -5.90
CA ARG A 213 -9.56 -15.88 -5.74
C ARG A 213 -8.15 -15.35 -5.99
N LEU A 214 -7.11 -16.15 -5.70
CA LEU A 214 -5.73 -15.77 -6.00
C LEU A 214 -5.36 -15.96 -7.47
N HIS A 215 -6.12 -16.76 -8.23
CA HIS A 215 -5.94 -16.90 -9.68
C HIS A 215 -6.40 -15.64 -10.43
N ASP A 216 -7.45 -14.98 -9.95
CA ASP A 216 -7.96 -13.71 -10.49
C ASP A 216 -6.91 -12.58 -10.51
N ASN A 217 -5.87 -12.66 -9.67
CA ASN A 217 -4.83 -11.66 -9.50
C ASN A 217 -3.42 -12.23 -9.83
N PRO A 218 -2.99 -12.22 -11.10
CA PRO A 218 -1.70 -12.78 -11.53
C PRO A 218 -0.50 -12.25 -10.73
N GLY A 219 0.33 -13.18 -10.25
CA GLY A 219 1.53 -12.89 -9.46
C GLY A 219 1.31 -12.71 -7.95
N LEU A 220 0.07 -12.51 -7.48
CA LEU A 220 -0.22 -12.32 -6.05
C LEU A 220 0.21 -13.53 -5.21
N ARG A 221 -0.09 -14.75 -5.67
CA ARG A 221 0.34 -15.99 -5.04
C ARG A 221 1.86 -16.07 -4.88
N ALA A 222 2.64 -15.68 -5.90
CA ALA A 222 4.10 -15.71 -5.85
C ALA A 222 4.66 -14.72 -4.81
N ILE A 223 3.98 -13.59 -4.60
CA ILE A 223 4.31 -12.62 -3.54
C ILE A 223 4.02 -13.23 -2.16
N ILE A 224 2.85 -13.86 -1.95
CA ILE A 224 2.52 -14.54 -0.69
C ILE A 224 3.55 -15.64 -0.36
N GLU A 225 3.90 -16.48 -1.33
CA GLU A 225 4.90 -17.55 -1.18
C GLU A 225 6.34 -17.01 -0.98
N LYS A 226 6.68 -15.83 -1.51
CA LYS A 226 7.94 -15.12 -1.22
C LYS A 226 8.00 -14.72 0.26
N TYR A 227 6.98 -14.03 0.75
CA TYR A 227 6.94 -13.55 2.15
C TYR A 227 6.79 -14.71 3.15
N HIS A 228 6.03 -15.76 2.83
CA HIS A 228 5.93 -16.94 3.68
C HIS A 228 7.26 -17.71 3.78
N ARG A 229 8.04 -17.81 2.70
CA ARG A 229 9.41 -18.38 2.75
C ARG A 229 10.37 -17.55 3.62
N ASN A 230 10.25 -16.22 3.59
CA ASN A 230 11.00 -15.36 4.50
C ASN A 230 10.58 -15.62 5.96
N LEU A 231 9.28 -15.63 6.26
CA LEU A 231 8.76 -15.96 7.58
C LEU A 231 9.28 -17.32 8.08
N GLN A 232 9.22 -18.37 7.26
CA GLN A 232 9.78 -19.70 7.59
C GLN A 232 11.30 -19.66 7.86
N THR A 233 12.04 -18.79 7.17
CA THR A 233 13.48 -18.57 7.44
C THR A 233 13.70 -17.86 8.77
N GLN A 234 12.84 -16.91 9.15
CA GLN A 234 12.86 -16.28 10.47
C GLN A 234 12.53 -17.30 11.57
N CYS A 235 11.49 -18.14 11.39
CA CYS A 235 11.18 -19.23 12.32
C CYS A 235 12.41 -20.14 12.53
N ARG A 236 13.10 -20.55 11.45
CA ARG A 236 14.31 -21.39 11.52
C ARG A 236 15.46 -20.71 12.27
N LYS A 237 15.63 -19.39 12.12
CA LYS A 237 16.66 -18.62 12.86
C LYS A 237 16.35 -18.59 14.35
N LEU A 238 15.08 -18.40 14.73
CA LEU A 238 14.65 -18.49 16.11
C LEU A 238 14.88 -19.89 16.68
N GLU A 239 14.43 -20.94 16.00
CA GLU A 239 14.61 -22.35 16.42
C GLU A 239 16.09 -22.67 16.70
N LEU A 240 16.99 -22.21 15.83
CA LEU A 240 18.42 -22.33 16.05
C LEU A 240 18.86 -21.58 17.32
N ALA A 241 18.53 -20.28 17.42
CA ALA A 241 18.93 -19.43 18.54
C ALA A 241 18.46 -19.98 19.90
N VAL A 242 17.20 -20.39 20.02
CA VAL A 242 16.66 -20.91 21.29
C VAL A 242 17.24 -22.29 21.64
N THR A 243 17.65 -23.09 20.65
CA THR A 243 18.25 -24.41 20.90
C THR A 243 19.74 -24.30 21.29
N THR A 244 20.48 -23.41 20.62
CA THR A 244 21.94 -23.25 20.82
C THR A 244 22.33 -22.23 21.89
N HIS A 245 21.37 -21.52 22.50
CA HIS A 245 21.67 -20.59 23.59
C HIS A 245 22.28 -21.29 24.81
N TYR A 246 23.15 -20.58 25.53
CA TYR A 246 23.76 -20.99 26.79
C TYR A 246 23.52 -19.87 27.81
N PRO A 247 22.89 -20.16 28.97
CA PRO A 247 22.53 -19.14 29.96
C PRO A 247 23.74 -18.60 30.72
N GLY A 248 23.64 -17.36 31.20
CA GLY A 248 24.63 -16.75 32.09
C GLY A 248 26.05 -16.77 31.52
N LYS A 249 27.02 -17.23 32.33
CA LYS A 249 28.43 -17.32 31.93
C LYS A 249 28.86 -18.72 31.45
N LEU A 250 27.93 -19.63 31.19
CA LEU A 250 28.21 -21.05 30.91
C LEU A 250 29.05 -21.28 29.63
N ALA A 251 29.02 -20.33 28.69
CA ALA A 251 29.81 -20.34 27.47
C ALA A 251 31.13 -19.55 27.56
N HIS A 252 31.43 -18.90 28.69
CA HIS A 252 32.68 -18.18 28.89
C HIS A 252 33.72 -19.11 29.56
N PRO A 253 34.95 -19.20 29.00
CA PRO A 253 36.03 -19.93 29.66
C PRO A 253 36.38 -19.26 31.00
N VAL A 254 36.99 -20.04 31.91
CA VAL A 254 37.47 -19.55 33.19
C VAL A 254 38.84 -18.91 33.00
N ASP A 255 39.02 -17.68 33.48
CA ASP A 255 40.27 -16.91 33.32
C ASP A 255 41.43 -17.48 34.17
N ASP A 256 41.12 -18.18 35.27
CA ASP A 256 42.08 -18.83 36.16
C ASP A 256 42.61 -20.15 35.56
N LEU A 257 43.90 -20.18 35.23
CA LEU A 257 44.61 -21.31 34.64
C LEU A 257 45.68 -21.86 35.59
N PRO A 258 45.83 -23.19 35.74
CA PRO A 258 45.11 -24.25 35.03
C PRO A 258 43.66 -24.43 35.54
N ILE A 259 42.76 -24.81 34.64
CA ILE A 259 41.33 -24.99 34.95
C ILE A 259 41.14 -26.09 36.00
N LYS A 260 40.69 -25.69 37.19
CA LYS A 260 40.45 -26.58 38.34
C LYS A 260 39.15 -27.37 38.19
N ARG A 261 39.06 -28.56 38.81
CA ARG A 261 37.88 -29.45 38.71
C ARG A 261 36.60 -28.80 39.24
N GLU A 262 36.75 -28.04 40.31
CA GLU A 262 35.69 -27.31 41.02
C GLU A 262 35.04 -26.27 40.09
N ALA A 263 35.82 -25.74 39.13
CA ALA A 263 35.39 -24.68 38.24
C ALA A 263 34.32 -25.11 37.23
N TYR A 264 34.27 -26.40 36.85
CA TYR A 264 33.17 -26.96 36.03
C TYR A 264 32.18 -27.81 36.84
N ALA A 265 32.60 -28.36 37.98
CA ALA A 265 31.71 -29.16 38.84
C ALA A 265 30.58 -28.32 39.45
N LYS A 266 30.82 -27.03 39.73
CA LYS A 266 29.81 -26.10 40.27
C LYS A 266 28.59 -25.92 39.35
N ASP A 267 28.77 -26.01 38.04
CA ASP A 267 27.73 -25.71 37.04
C ASP A 267 26.90 -26.95 36.65
N ILE A 268 27.13 -28.11 37.29
CA ILE A 268 26.49 -29.39 36.92
C ILE A 268 24.96 -29.34 36.92
N LEU A 269 24.35 -28.60 37.86
CA LEU A 269 22.89 -28.43 37.93
C LEU A 269 22.35 -27.48 36.84
N VAL A 270 23.15 -26.48 36.44
CA VAL A 270 22.84 -25.59 35.30
C VAL A 270 22.90 -26.37 33.99
N TRP A 271 23.91 -27.22 33.81
CA TRP A 271 24.02 -28.13 32.66
C TRP A 271 22.86 -29.13 32.59
N MET A 272 22.39 -29.63 33.74
CA MET A 272 21.23 -30.52 33.80
C MET A 272 19.92 -29.80 33.45
N ALA A 273 19.69 -28.60 34.00
CA ALA A 273 18.56 -27.74 33.64
C ALA A 273 18.54 -27.42 32.13
N LEU A 274 19.69 -27.02 31.58
CA LEU A 274 19.86 -26.75 30.15
C LEU A 274 19.61 -28.00 29.29
N SER A 275 20.02 -29.18 29.75
CA SER A 275 19.77 -30.46 29.08
C SER A 275 18.28 -30.85 29.10
N TRP A 276 17.58 -30.63 30.21
CA TRP A 276 16.12 -30.84 30.30
C TRP A 276 15.36 -29.91 29.35
N TYR A 277 15.75 -28.63 29.32
CA TYR A 277 15.20 -27.66 28.37
C TYR A 277 15.48 -28.04 26.91
N ARG A 278 16.73 -28.40 26.56
CA ARG A 278 17.11 -28.82 25.21
C ARG A 278 16.41 -30.12 24.79
N HIS A 279 16.21 -31.06 25.70
CA HIS A 279 15.41 -32.26 25.45
C HIS A 279 13.94 -31.90 25.15
N TRP A 280 13.34 -31.04 25.98
CA TRP A 280 11.96 -30.61 25.80
C TRP A 280 11.75 -29.87 24.47
N VAL A 281 12.57 -28.85 24.16
CA VAL A 281 12.42 -28.10 22.90
C VAL A 281 12.76 -28.97 21.69
N GLY A 282 13.79 -29.82 21.78
CA GLY A 282 14.14 -30.79 20.74
C GLY A 282 12.98 -31.75 20.44
N GLN A 283 12.31 -32.28 21.46
CA GLN A 283 11.12 -33.11 21.29
C GLN A 283 9.98 -32.34 20.59
N ARG A 284 9.74 -31.07 20.94
CA ARG A 284 8.72 -30.22 20.29
C ARG A 284 9.04 -29.96 18.81
N LEU A 285 10.31 -29.72 18.47
CA LEU A 285 10.74 -29.53 17.08
C LEU A 285 10.66 -30.81 16.25
N ILE A 286 11.06 -31.96 16.82
CA ILE A 286 10.98 -33.28 16.16
C ILE A 286 9.51 -33.72 15.96
N THR A 287 8.62 -33.41 16.90
CA THR A 287 7.16 -33.67 16.78
C THR A 287 6.43 -32.60 15.96
N GLU A 288 7.16 -31.88 15.09
CA GLU A 288 6.68 -30.87 14.16
C GLU A 288 5.90 -29.68 14.78
N GLN A 289 6.11 -29.38 16.07
CA GLN A 289 5.42 -28.27 16.78
C GLN A 289 6.12 -26.91 16.63
N GLY A 290 7.28 -26.87 15.95
CA GLY A 290 7.96 -25.64 15.52
C GLY A 290 7.45 -25.12 14.17
N ARG A 291 8.35 -24.56 13.35
CA ARG A 291 8.06 -23.97 12.04
C ARG A 291 7.31 -24.90 11.07
N LEU A 292 7.42 -26.22 11.26
CA LEU A 292 6.76 -27.25 10.47
C LEU A 292 5.25 -27.40 10.78
N ALA A 293 4.81 -26.96 11.96
CA ALA A 293 3.41 -26.97 12.38
C ALA A 293 2.49 -26.19 11.43
N LYS A 294 1.18 -26.45 11.53
CA LYS A 294 0.13 -25.79 10.72
C LYS A 294 0.10 -24.27 10.95
N ASP A 295 0.33 -23.82 12.17
CA ASP A 295 0.44 -22.43 12.61
C ASP A 295 1.85 -21.83 12.41
N SER A 296 2.76 -22.56 11.76
CA SER A 296 4.19 -22.23 11.60
C SER A 296 4.95 -22.05 12.92
N GLY A 297 4.50 -22.71 14.00
CA GLY A 297 5.13 -22.72 15.32
C GLY A 297 4.66 -21.60 16.25
N TYR A 298 3.59 -20.88 15.88
CA TYR A 298 3.06 -19.75 16.64
C TYR A 298 2.79 -20.09 18.12
N ALA A 299 2.11 -21.21 18.40
CA ALA A 299 1.82 -21.64 19.76
C ALA A 299 3.10 -21.94 20.56
N LEU A 300 4.08 -22.62 19.96
CA LEU A 300 5.37 -22.91 20.61
C LEU A 300 6.12 -21.61 20.92
N TYR A 301 6.29 -20.73 19.92
CA TYR A 301 7.04 -19.48 20.11
C TYR A 301 6.33 -18.52 21.08
N LYS A 302 5.00 -18.49 21.11
CA LYS A 302 4.22 -17.74 22.10
C LYS A 302 4.49 -18.25 23.52
N ASN A 303 4.53 -19.56 23.73
CA ASN A 303 4.84 -20.13 25.05
C ASN A 303 6.30 -19.81 25.45
N LEU A 304 7.25 -19.94 24.52
CA LEU A 304 8.65 -19.57 24.74
C LEU A 304 8.81 -18.08 25.09
N GLY A 305 8.09 -17.18 24.41
CA GLY A 305 8.09 -15.74 24.70
C GLY A 305 7.32 -15.32 25.97
N THR A 306 6.43 -16.18 26.47
CA THR A 306 5.70 -15.95 27.73
C THR A 306 6.54 -16.35 28.95
N ALA A 307 7.35 -17.42 28.82
CA ALA A 307 8.07 -18.05 29.93
C ALA A 307 7.14 -18.42 31.11
N GLY A 308 7.66 -18.46 32.35
CA GLY A 308 6.91 -18.93 33.51
C GLY A 308 6.28 -20.33 33.31
N GLU A 309 5.08 -20.57 33.83
CA GLU A 309 4.40 -21.87 33.71
C GLU A 309 3.84 -22.16 32.29
N ALA A 310 4.06 -21.30 31.28
CA ALA A 310 3.53 -21.51 29.92
C ALA A 310 4.13 -22.73 29.19
N TYR A 311 5.30 -23.21 29.64
CA TYR A 311 5.91 -24.46 29.20
C TYR A 311 6.89 -24.99 30.25
N MET A 312 7.17 -26.30 30.24
CA MET A 312 7.96 -26.97 31.29
C MET A 312 7.47 -26.55 32.69
N ASP A 313 6.22 -26.88 32.95
CA ASP A 313 5.55 -26.72 34.23
C ASP A 313 6.08 -27.75 35.25
N LYS A 314 5.59 -27.67 36.49
CA LYS A 314 5.95 -28.61 37.54
C LYS A 314 5.59 -30.07 37.19
N SER A 315 4.57 -30.32 36.36
CA SER A 315 4.26 -31.69 35.88
C SER A 315 5.39 -32.24 35.00
N VAL A 316 5.82 -31.49 33.98
CA VAL A 316 6.92 -31.89 33.09
C VAL A 316 8.23 -32.06 33.86
N ILE A 317 8.53 -31.16 34.79
CA ILE A 317 9.73 -31.23 35.65
C ILE A 317 9.72 -32.53 36.49
N ASN A 318 8.58 -32.87 37.10
CA ASN A 318 8.44 -34.13 37.84
C ASN A 318 8.63 -35.37 36.96
N GLN A 319 8.21 -35.35 35.70
CA GLN A 319 8.47 -36.47 34.76
C GLN A 319 9.96 -36.67 34.48
N PHE A 320 10.74 -35.58 34.37
CA PHE A 320 12.20 -35.68 34.30
C PHE A 320 12.78 -36.22 35.61
N HIS A 321 12.32 -35.72 36.75
CA HIS A 321 12.76 -36.18 38.07
C HIS A 321 12.48 -37.67 38.33
N THR A 322 11.36 -38.21 37.86
CA THR A 322 11.04 -39.64 37.97
C THR A 322 12.04 -40.51 37.19
N LYS A 323 12.57 -40.03 36.06
CA LYS A 323 13.60 -40.73 35.27
C LYS A 323 15.02 -40.49 35.81
N PHE A 324 15.26 -39.32 36.40
CA PHE A 324 16.55 -38.87 36.90
C PHE A 324 16.40 -38.42 38.37
N PRO A 325 16.23 -39.37 39.31
CA PRO A 325 15.99 -39.05 40.71
C PRO A 325 17.20 -38.34 41.35
N MET A 326 16.90 -37.40 42.23
CA MET A 326 17.88 -36.59 42.96
C MET A 326 17.32 -36.16 44.32
N THR A 327 18.10 -35.47 45.15
CA THR A 327 17.57 -34.94 46.42
C THR A 327 16.57 -33.79 46.16
N LYS A 328 15.58 -33.60 47.03
CA LYS A 328 14.62 -32.48 46.93
C LYS A 328 15.33 -31.11 46.86
N LYS A 329 16.45 -30.96 47.58
CA LYS A 329 17.28 -29.74 47.53
C LYS A 329 17.91 -29.53 46.15
N ALA A 330 18.44 -30.58 45.52
CA ALA A 330 18.98 -30.50 44.16
C ALA A 330 17.87 -30.20 43.13
N LEU A 331 16.69 -30.84 43.26
CA LEU A 331 15.56 -30.58 42.37
C LEU A 331 15.12 -29.11 42.41
N ASN A 332 14.97 -28.52 43.59
CA ASN A 332 14.61 -27.10 43.72
C ASN A 332 15.63 -26.16 43.05
N VAL A 333 16.93 -26.47 43.11
CA VAL A 333 17.97 -25.68 42.42
C VAL A 333 17.86 -25.84 40.90
N VAL A 334 17.53 -27.04 40.42
CA VAL A 334 17.30 -27.30 38.99
C VAL A 334 16.02 -26.62 38.50
N GLU A 335 14.94 -26.60 39.28
CA GLU A 335 13.72 -25.83 39.01
C GLU A 335 14.05 -24.34 38.80
N ASN A 336 14.86 -23.75 39.68
CA ASN A 336 15.30 -22.36 39.57
C ASN A 336 16.14 -22.12 38.31
N HIS A 337 17.12 -22.98 38.00
CA HIS A 337 17.92 -22.82 36.77
C HIS A 337 17.10 -23.08 35.49
N VAL A 338 16.09 -23.94 35.52
CA VAL A 338 15.12 -24.07 34.42
C VAL A 338 14.33 -22.78 34.26
N TRP A 339 13.92 -22.12 35.34
CA TRP A 339 13.26 -20.80 35.30
C TRP A 339 14.17 -19.71 34.71
N GLU A 340 15.43 -19.64 35.14
CA GLU A 340 16.44 -18.72 34.58
C GLU A 340 16.62 -18.92 33.07
N VAL A 341 16.75 -20.17 32.62
CA VAL A 341 16.81 -20.51 31.18
C VAL A 341 15.56 -20.00 30.46
N LYS A 342 14.36 -20.18 31.03
CA LYS A 342 13.09 -19.78 30.41
C LYS A 342 13.01 -18.26 30.22
N GLU A 343 13.46 -17.46 31.18
CA GLU A 343 13.54 -16.01 31.04
C GLU A 343 14.55 -15.58 29.95
N CYS A 344 15.76 -16.17 29.92
CA CYS A 344 16.73 -15.89 28.85
C CYS A 344 16.18 -16.22 27.44
N ILE A 345 15.43 -17.32 27.30
CA ILE A 345 14.81 -17.70 26.03
C ILE A 345 13.70 -16.73 25.62
N LYS A 346 12.91 -16.24 26.58
CA LYS A 346 11.89 -15.19 26.36
C LYS A 346 12.52 -13.90 25.83
N ASP A 347 13.65 -13.46 26.38
CA ASP A 347 14.39 -12.30 25.86
C ASP A 347 14.86 -12.51 24.41
N ILE A 348 15.31 -13.72 24.05
CA ILE A 348 15.67 -14.06 22.67
C ILE A 348 14.45 -13.98 21.73
N VAL A 349 13.30 -14.52 22.14
CA VAL A 349 12.05 -14.45 21.35
C VAL A 349 11.61 -13.00 21.16
N ASN A 350 11.69 -12.18 22.21
CA ASN A 350 11.35 -10.76 22.19
C ASN A 350 12.30 -9.95 21.28
N ALA A 351 13.61 -10.18 21.39
CA ALA A 351 14.63 -9.54 20.57
C ALA A 351 14.51 -9.94 19.08
N HIS A 352 14.22 -11.21 18.80
CA HIS A 352 13.96 -11.69 17.44
C HIS A 352 12.70 -11.05 16.84
N GLY A 353 11.74 -10.64 17.67
CA GLY A 353 10.56 -9.88 17.26
C GLY A 353 9.58 -10.65 16.37
N ILE A 354 9.66 -11.98 16.33
CA ILE A 354 8.77 -12.82 15.51
C ILE A 354 7.30 -12.74 15.96
N LEU A 355 7.05 -12.42 17.23
CA LEU A 355 5.71 -12.21 17.80
C LEU A 355 5.23 -10.76 17.70
N LYS A 356 6.00 -9.85 17.08
CA LYS A 356 5.59 -8.44 16.94
C LYS A 356 4.39 -8.34 16.01
N VAL A 357 3.36 -7.64 16.46
CA VAL A 357 2.14 -7.37 15.68
C VAL A 357 2.43 -6.25 14.67
N LYS A 358 2.16 -6.49 13.38
CA LYS A 358 2.21 -5.45 12.33
C LYS A 358 0.87 -5.21 11.61
N CYS A 359 -0.15 -6.00 11.93
CA CYS A 359 -1.52 -5.77 11.47
C CYS A 359 -2.19 -4.63 12.24
N GLN A 360 -3.22 -4.03 11.66
CA GLN A 360 -4.06 -2.99 12.28
C GLN A 360 -5.17 -3.58 13.17
N LEU A 361 -5.47 -4.87 13.02
CA LEU A 361 -6.32 -5.61 13.95
C LEU A 361 -5.77 -5.57 15.39
N ASP A 362 -6.62 -5.22 16.34
CA ASP A 362 -6.37 -5.41 17.78
C ASP A 362 -6.40 -6.91 18.12
N VAL A 363 -5.22 -7.53 18.16
CA VAL A 363 -5.05 -8.95 18.49
C VAL A 363 -5.28 -9.28 19.97
N HIS A 364 -5.38 -8.29 20.86
CA HIS A 364 -5.75 -8.54 22.26
C HIS A 364 -7.26 -8.76 22.38
N ARG A 365 -8.05 -7.95 21.68
CA ARG A 365 -9.51 -8.13 21.58
C ARG A 365 -9.92 -9.25 20.62
N PHE A 366 -9.18 -9.44 19.53
CA PHE A 366 -9.47 -10.42 18.47
C PHE A 366 -8.26 -11.35 18.24
N PRO A 367 -8.06 -12.36 19.10
CA PRO A 367 -6.85 -13.19 19.09
C PRO A 367 -6.71 -14.00 17.80
N VAL A 368 -5.50 -13.96 17.23
CA VAL A 368 -5.07 -14.76 16.07
C VAL A 368 -4.19 -15.92 16.51
N ALA A 369 -4.20 -17.01 15.73
CA ALA A 369 -3.44 -18.24 16.00
C ALA A 369 -2.27 -18.44 15.01
N TYR A 370 -1.70 -17.34 14.51
CA TYR A 370 -0.62 -17.34 13.52
C TYR A 370 0.18 -16.03 13.60
N MET A 371 1.34 -16.01 12.92
CA MET A 371 2.26 -14.88 12.96
C MET A 371 1.77 -13.66 12.16
N THR A 372 1.82 -12.48 12.77
CA THR A 372 1.46 -11.19 12.14
C THR A 372 2.64 -10.22 12.01
N CYS A 373 3.88 -10.72 12.11
CA CYS A 373 5.11 -9.91 12.09
C CYS A 373 5.65 -9.57 10.69
N THR A 374 4.96 -9.99 9.62
CA THR A 374 5.39 -9.81 8.24
C THR A 374 5.47 -8.31 7.90
N ASP A 375 6.63 -7.87 7.41
CA ASP A 375 6.83 -6.51 6.93
C ASP A 375 6.70 -6.46 5.41
N PHE A 376 5.70 -5.74 4.89
CA PHE A 376 5.42 -5.73 3.45
C PHE A 376 6.02 -4.50 2.77
N GLN A 377 7.00 -4.74 1.90
CA GLN A 377 7.72 -3.69 1.16
C GLN A 377 6.84 -3.09 0.07
N ARG A 378 6.93 -1.77 -0.13
CA ARG A 378 6.02 -1.03 -1.02
C ARG A 378 6.18 -1.44 -2.48
N GLU A 379 7.39 -1.83 -2.86
CA GLU A 379 7.79 -2.21 -4.22
C GLU A 379 7.12 -3.51 -4.67
N ASP A 380 6.60 -4.32 -3.72
CA ASP A 380 5.85 -5.53 -4.04
C ASP A 380 4.35 -5.30 -4.34
N LEU A 381 3.84 -4.07 -4.20
CA LEU A 381 2.45 -3.73 -4.52
C LEU A 381 2.14 -4.01 -6.02
N PRO A 382 1.10 -4.81 -6.35
CA PRO A 382 0.83 -5.24 -7.72
C PRO A 382 0.66 -4.09 -8.73
N TRP A 383 0.06 -2.97 -8.30
CA TRP A 383 -0.21 -1.82 -9.17
C TRP A 383 1.00 -0.92 -9.44
N LEU A 384 2.09 -1.02 -8.67
CA LEU A 384 3.33 -0.30 -8.95
C LEU A 384 4.15 -0.99 -10.04
N LYS A 385 4.17 -2.34 -10.05
CA LYS A 385 4.90 -3.13 -11.05
C LYS A 385 4.42 -2.90 -12.49
N LYS A 386 3.14 -2.53 -12.69
CA LYS A 386 2.61 -2.14 -14.01
C LYS A 386 3.25 -0.87 -14.59
N VAL A 387 3.83 0.02 -13.78
CA VAL A 387 4.50 1.24 -14.26
C VAL A 387 5.89 0.95 -14.84
N ALA A 388 6.56 -0.10 -14.34
CA ALA A 388 7.87 -0.51 -14.85
C ALA A 388 7.83 -1.16 -16.26
N GLY A 389 6.66 -1.64 -16.70
CA GLY A 389 6.48 -2.29 -18.00
C GLY A 389 6.31 -1.33 -19.20
N THR A 390 6.02 -0.04 -18.95
CA THR A 390 5.83 0.97 -20.00
C THR A 390 6.79 2.15 -19.91
N VAL A 391 7.81 2.06 -19.04
CA VAL A 391 9.06 2.82 -19.23
C VAL A 391 10.08 1.85 -19.82
N ALA A 392 9.91 1.55 -21.11
CA ALA A 392 11.04 1.13 -21.92
C ALA A 392 12.13 2.19 -21.70
N ALA A 393 13.28 1.77 -21.15
CA ALA A 393 14.33 2.69 -20.74
C ALA A 393 14.60 3.67 -21.88
N ALA A 394 14.23 4.94 -21.68
CA ALA A 394 14.49 5.97 -22.66
C ALA A 394 16.01 5.99 -22.84
N LYS A 395 16.50 5.40 -23.95
CA LYS A 395 17.91 5.44 -24.31
C LYS A 395 18.31 6.90 -24.14
N LYS A 396 19.25 7.13 -23.22
CA LYS A 396 19.77 8.46 -22.92
C LYS A 396 20.21 9.03 -24.26
N ARG A 397 19.38 9.89 -24.87
CA ARG A 397 19.70 10.49 -26.17
C ARG A 397 20.93 11.33 -25.86
N GLU A 398 22.09 10.90 -26.37
CA GLU A 398 23.25 11.75 -26.37
C GLU A 398 22.82 13.05 -27.02
N PHE A 399 23.05 14.16 -26.31
CA PHE A 399 22.72 15.48 -26.80
C PHE A 399 23.68 15.79 -27.94
N GLN A 400 23.29 15.41 -29.16
CA GLN A 400 23.95 15.87 -30.37
C GLN A 400 23.72 17.38 -30.45
N ARG A 401 24.76 18.12 -30.05
CA ARG A 401 24.84 19.58 -30.17
C ARG A 401 24.38 20.00 -31.55
N GLY A 402 23.37 20.87 -31.60
CA GLY A 402 22.85 21.40 -32.85
C GLY A 402 23.86 22.35 -33.49
N GLY A 403 23.68 22.66 -34.78
CA GLY A 403 24.55 23.60 -35.50
C GLY A 403 24.71 24.95 -34.78
N ASN A 404 23.68 25.41 -34.07
CA ASN A 404 23.70 26.64 -33.28
C ASN A 404 24.64 26.56 -32.06
N ASP A 405 24.77 25.39 -31.42
CA ASP A 405 25.68 25.19 -30.29
C ASP A 405 27.15 25.23 -30.75
N ILE A 406 27.41 24.70 -31.95
CA ILE A 406 28.73 24.72 -32.61
C ILE A 406 29.06 26.16 -33.04
N ALA A 407 28.09 26.87 -33.64
CA ALA A 407 28.25 28.27 -34.03
C ALA A 407 28.58 29.18 -32.83
N LYS A 408 27.85 29.00 -31.70
CA LYS A 408 28.12 29.74 -30.46
C LYS A 408 29.52 29.46 -29.92
N MET A 409 29.93 28.19 -29.86
CA MET A 409 31.26 27.81 -29.39
C MET A 409 32.40 28.31 -30.31
N ASN A 410 32.15 28.42 -31.62
CA ASN A 410 33.09 29.03 -32.57
C ASN A 410 33.19 30.55 -32.39
N LEU A 411 32.06 31.23 -32.13
CA LEU A 411 32.02 32.65 -31.78
C LEU A 411 32.79 32.94 -30.49
N ASP A 412 32.57 32.16 -29.43
CA ASP A 412 33.30 32.29 -28.17
C ASP A 412 34.81 32.03 -28.36
N ARG A 413 35.19 31.05 -29.19
CA ARG A 413 36.60 30.81 -29.56
C ARG A 413 37.22 31.96 -30.35
N ALA A 414 36.46 32.56 -31.28
CA ALA A 414 36.92 33.70 -32.07
C ALA A 414 37.07 34.97 -31.20
N ARG A 415 36.20 35.14 -30.20
CA ARG A 415 36.27 36.22 -29.20
C ARG A 415 37.52 36.08 -28.32
N VAL A 416 37.75 34.92 -27.72
CA VAL A 416 38.96 34.64 -26.92
C VAL A 416 40.24 34.71 -27.78
N GLY A 417 40.14 34.38 -29.08
CA GLY A 417 41.20 34.59 -30.06
C GLY A 417 41.54 36.07 -30.26
N ARG A 418 40.53 36.93 -30.46
CA ARG A 418 40.70 38.38 -30.58
C ARG A 418 41.25 39.02 -29.30
N GLU A 419 40.73 38.62 -28.14
CA GLU A 419 41.19 39.11 -26.83
C GLU A 419 42.66 38.73 -26.57
N ARG A 420 43.14 37.58 -27.10
CA ARG A 420 44.56 37.19 -27.04
C ARG A 420 45.45 37.82 -28.11
N SER A 421 44.90 38.27 -29.24
CA SER A 421 45.67 39.00 -30.26
C SER A 421 45.74 40.50 -30.03
N GLY A 422 44.93 41.05 -29.13
CA GLY A 422 44.86 42.48 -28.83
C GLY A 422 45.83 42.97 -27.73
N SER A 423 46.57 42.09 -27.08
CA SER A 423 47.49 42.43 -25.98
C SER A 423 48.95 42.37 -26.44
N GLY A 424 49.33 43.23 -27.39
CA GLY A 424 50.69 43.25 -27.96
C GLY A 424 51.05 44.60 -28.61
N GLU A 425 51.73 45.44 -27.84
CA GLU A 425 52.60 46.57 -28.24
C GLU A 425 51.98 47.82 -28.92
N GLY A 426 52.49 49.01 -28.53
CA GLY A 426 52.55 50.18 -29.42
C GLY A 426 51.90 51.47 -28.94
N GLU A 427 52.71 52.37 -28.37
CA GLU A 427 52.39 53.78 -28.02
C GLU A 427 51.97 54.65 -29.24
N GLY A 428 51.25 55.76 -29.01
CA GLY A 428 51.32 56.94 -29.90
C GLY A 428 50.01 57.69 -30.24
N GLU A 429 49.81 58.83 -29.56
CA GLU A 429 49.19 60.11 -30.01
C GLU A 429 47.94 60.17 -30.93
N GLY A 430 46.89 60.85 -30.43
CA GLY A 430 46.33 62.02 -31.13
C GLY A 430 44.90 61.95 -31.73
N LEU A 431 44.07 62.95 -31.37
CA LEU A 431 42.89 63.48 -32.10
C LEU A 431 41.67 62.53 -32.23
N GLU A 432 40.40 62.95 -32.25
CA GLU A 432 39.58 64.12 -31.83
C GLU A 432 38.14 63.76 -32.31
N GLU A 433 37.08 64.28 -31.67
CA GLU A 433 35.67 64.30 -32.16
C GLU A 433 34.96 62.91 -32.34
N ASP A 434 33.65 62.72 -32.10
CA ASP A 434 32.59 63.58 -31.58
C ASP A 434 31.38 62.75 -31.05
N GLU A 435 30.50 63.38 -30.24
CA GLU A 435 29.03 63.15 -30.03
C GLU A 435 28.45 61.70 -29.88
N GLU A 436 27.33 61.35 -29.24
CA GLU A 436 26.25 61.91 -28.38
C GLU A 436 25.61 60.65 -27.69
N MET A 437 24.84 60.64 -26.60
CA MET A 437 24.40 61.58 -25.54
C MET A 437 24.10 60.70 -24.29
N GLU A 438 24.16 61.17 -23.04
CA GLU A 438 23.00 61.49 -22.17
C GLU A 438 23.55 61.77 -20.75
N GLY A 439 23.01 62.78 -20.06
CA GLY A 439 23.43 63.14 -18.70
C GLY A 439 22.30 63.01 -17.69
N GLU A 440 22.61 62.43 -16.53
CA GLU A 440 21.94 62.69 -15.24
C GLU A 440 23.03 62.66 -14.16
N VAL A 441 23.20 63.78 -13.44
CA VAL A 441 24.18 63.99 -12.36
C VAL A 441 23.48 64.65 -11.19
N GLU A 442 24.14 64.56 -10.02
CA GLU A 442 23.84 65.09 -8.69
C GLU A 442 23.19 64.01 -7.79
N GLU A 443 23.96 63.27 -6.98
CA GLU A 443 24.86 63.71 -5.88
C GLU A 443 24.11 64.65 -4.91
N GLU A 444 24.09 64.48 -3.58
CA GLU A 444 25.15 64.28 -2.58
C GLU A 444 24.47 63.71 -1.29
N ASP A 445 25.10 63.31 -0.17
CA ASP A 445 26.45 62.83 0.20
C ASP A 445 26.38 62.41 1.70
N SER A 446 27.49 61.91 2.26
CA SER A 446 27.89 61.94 3.68
C SER A 446 27.44 60.81 4.65
N ASN A 447 28.44 59.95 4.96
CA ASN A 447 28.96 59.59 6.31
C ASN A 447 28.03 59.54 7.54
N GLU A 448 28.12 58.45 8.31
CA GLU A 448 29.04 58.39 9.49
C GLU A 448 29.24 56.95 10.04
N GLU A 449 30.33 56.75 10.79
CA GLU A 449 30.80 55.46 11.32
C GLU A 449 30.29 55.12 12.75
N VAL A 450 30.81 54.02 13.31
CA VAL A 450 30.85 53.62 14.74
C VAL A 450 29.59 52.91 15.27
N GLY A 451 29.67 51.73 15.91
CA GLY A 451 30.85 50.92 16.25
C GLY A 451 30.54 49.56 16.90
N ASP A 452 31.62 48.91 17.36
CA ASP A 452 31.72 47.53 17.89
C ASP A 452 30.97 47.28 19.22
N GLY A 453 30.81 45.99 19.61
CA GLY A 453 30.91 45.67 21.05
C GLY A 453 29.99 44.60 21.67
N SER A 454 30.37 43.32 21.52
CA SER A 454 30.38 42.33 22.62
C SER A 454 29.07 41.78 23.28
N LYS A 455 28.74 40.53 22.89
CA LYS A 455 28.69 39.32 23.77
C LYS A 455 28.44 39.49 25.29
N ALA A 456 27.37 38.86 25.82
CA ALA A 456 27.43 37.53 26.51
C ALA A 456 26.45 37.27 27.70
N LYS A 457 26.10 35.97 27.85
CA LYS A 457 25.78 35.19 29.09
C LYS A 457 24.43 35.34 29.84
N ARG A 458 23.61 34.29 29.62
CA ARG A 458 23.10 33.31 30.63
C ARG A 458 23.00 33.72 32.12
N ALA A 459 21.78 33.68 32.66
CA ALA A 459 21.26 32.76 33.71
C ALA A 459 19.74 33.05 33.87
N ARG A 460 18.78 32.11 33.86
CA ARG A 460 18.52 30.94 34.72
C ARG A 460 18.16 31.32 36.17
N LEU A 461 16.85 31.43 36.47
CA LEU A 461 16.14 30.80 37.60
C LEU A 461 14.75 31.43 37.86
N ALA A 462 13.70 30.63 37.69
CA ALA A 462 12.68 30.32 38.69
C ALA A 462 11.97 29.03 38.23
#